data_AF-A0A5C7MGG9-F1
#
_entry.id   AF-A0A5C7MGG9-F1
#
_cell.length_a   1.000
_cell.length_b   1.000
_cell.length_c   1.000
_cell.angle_alpha   90.00
_cell.angle_beta   90.00
_cell.angle_gamma   90.00
#
_symmetry.space_group_name_H-M   'P 1'
#
loop_
_entity.id
_entity.type
_entity.pdbx_description
1 polymer ?
#
loop_
_entity_poly.entity_id
_entity_poly.type
_entity_poly.pdbx_seq_one_letter_code
_entity_poly.pdbx_strand_id
1 'polypeptide(L)'
;MRLIENRTTPNGQPWVATLAQTTWRRAGGADRLVLALTEPPRGDTLLLEIDNGDNAPLTVGSFKAHYRSYELVFKSSPGALWLYYGRPEASFPVYDAAMVADELLAAQKDGVAVGPEEKLKRGWGFGRSATGPLFWAVLILVTAALLFAVQRLLPESPKENR
;
A
#
# COMPACT_ATOMS: atom_id res chain seq x y z
N MET A 1 -15.31 -31.32 7.42
CA MET A 1 -13.94 -30.77 7.53
C MET A 1 -13.99 -29.28 7.28
N ARG A 2 -13.27 -28.50 8.09
CA ARG A 2 -13.24 -27.04 8.02
C ARG A 2 -11.81 -26.56 8.15
N LEU A 3 -11.40 -25.64 7.28
CA LEU A 3 -10.15 -24.92 7.43
C LEU A 3 -10.49 -23.57 8.05
N ILE A 4 -9.91 -23.30 9.22
CA ILE A 4 -10.21 -22.11 10.02
C ILE A 4 -8.93 -21.34 10.35
N GLU A 5 -9.12 -20.08 10.68
CA GLU A 5 -8.08 -19.15 11.12
C GLU A 5 -8.59 -18.36 12.33
N ASN A 6 -7.79 -18.30 13.39
CA ASN A 6 -8.09 -17.46 14.53
C ASN A 6 -7.74 -16.02 14.19
N ARG A 7 -8.73 -15.13 14.18
CA ARG A 7 -8.58 -13.72 13.84
C ARG A 7 -9.00 -12.83 15.01
N THR A 8 -8.58 -11.58 14.91
CA THR A 8 -9.01 -10.51 15.82
C THR A 8 -9.76 -9.45 15.01
N THR A 9 -10.92 -9.03 15.52
CA THR A 9 -11.68 -7.91 14.96
C THR A 9 -10.97 -6.57 15.20
N PRO A 10 -11.35 -5.47 14.52
CA PRO A 10 -10.75 -4.14 14.75
C PRO A 10 -10.86 -3.64 16.20
N ASN A 11 -11.87 -4.10 16.95
CA ASN A 11 -12.05 -3.80 18.37
C ASN A 11 -11.32 -4.78 19.32
N GLY A 12 -10.45 -5.67 18.79
CA GLY A 12 -9.63 -6.55 19.62
C GLY A 12 -10.29 -7.86 20.07
N GLN A 13 -11.49 -8.20 19.59
CA GLN A 13 -12.18 -9.43 19.98
C GLN A 13 -11.73 -10.62 19.12
N PRO A 14 -11.42 -11.78 19.72
CA PRO A 14 -11.09 -12.98 18.96
C PRO A 14 -12.33 -13.52 18.26
N TRP A 15 -12.18 -13.99 17.03
CA TRP A 15 -13.20 -14.70 16.27
C TRP A 15 -12.56 -15.75 15.36
N VAL A 16 -13.35 -16.76 15.00
CA VAL A 16 -12.87 -17.86 14.12
C VAL A 16 -13.39 -17.62 12.71
N ALA A 17 -12.46 -17.36 11.78
CA ALA A 17 -12.77 -17.26 10.36
C ALA A 17 -12.76 -18.64 9.72
N THR A 18 -13.82 -19.00 8.99
CA THR A 18 -13.85 -20.24 8.21
C THR A 18 -13.42 -19.93 6.79
N LEU A 19 -12.20 -20.34 6.43
CA LEU A 19 -11.59 -20.09 5.12
C LEU A 19 -12.03 -21.10 4.06
N ALA A 20 -12.40 -22.31 4.47
CA ALA A 20 -12.95 -23.33 3.60
C ALA A 20 -13.75 -24.36 4.41
N GLN A 21 -14.77 -24.95 3.81
CA GLN A 21 -15.54 -26.03 4.42
C GLN A 21 -15.93 -27.06 3.36
N THR A 22 -15.77 -28.34 3.68
CA THR A 22 -16.21 -29.43 2.81
C THR A 22 -16.54 -30.69 3.60
N THR A 23 -17.32 -31.57 2.98
CA THR A 23 -17.55 -32.93 3.46
C THR A 23 -16.78 -33.87 2.56
N TRP A 24 -15.77 -34.54 3.11
CA TRP A 24 -15.02 -35.54 2.38
C TRP A 24 -15.45 -36.94 2.81
N ARG A 25 -15.82 -37.75 1.83
CA ARG A 25 -16.01 -39.18 1.99
C ARG A 25 -15.12 -39.87 0.97
N ARG A 26 -14.36 -40.87 1.42
CA ARG A 26 -13.47 -41.64 0.56
C ARG A 26 -14.30 -42.58 -0.33
N ALA A 27 -14.97 -42.03 -1.34
CA ALA A 27 -15.66 -42.79 -2.37
C ALA A 27 -14.77 -42.83 -3.63
N GLY A 28 -14.28 -44.01 -4.02
CA GLY A 28 -13.56 -44.19 -5.29
C GLY A 28 -12.05 -43.94 -5.28
N GLY A 29 -11.38 -43.94 -4.12
CA GLY A 29 -9.92 -44.09 -4.05
C GLY A 29 -9.07 -42.81 -4.18
N ALA A 30 -9.66 -41.62 -4.25
CA ALA A 30 -8.90 -40.38 -4.19
C ALA A 30 -8.13 -40.28 -2.85
N ASP A 31 -6.83 -40.06 -2.93
CA ASP A 31 -5.88 -39.94 -1.82
C ASP A 31 -5.58 -38.48 -1.44
N ARG A 32 -6.09 -37.53 -2.22
CA ARG A 32 -5.88 -36.10 -2.04
C ARG A 32 -7.20 -35.34 -1.90
N LEU A 33 -7.24 -34.44 -0.92
CA LEU A 33 -8.30 -33.45 -0.74
C LEU A 33 -7.78 -32.07 -1.14
N VAL A 34 -8.56 -31.32 -1.92
CA VAL A 34 -8.28 -29.92 -2.27
C VAL A 34 -9.36 -29.04 -1.66
N LEU A 35 -8.94 -28.02 -0.92
CA LEU A 35 -9.81 -27.02 -0.33
C LEU A 35 -9.58 -25.70 -1.04
N ALA A 36 -10.61 -25.17 -1.70
CA ALA A 36 -10.57 -23.82 -2.26
C ALA A 36 -10.87 -22.82 -1.13
N LEU A 37 -9.96 -21.86 -0.93
CA LEU A 37 -10.15 -20.80 0.06
C LEU A 37 -11.17 -19.78 -0.47
N THR A 38 -12.17 -19.46 0.33
CA THR A 38 -13.16 -18.41 0.01
C THR A 38 -12.59 -17.01 0.24
N GLU A 39 -11.57 -16.89 1.07
CA GLU A 39 -10.87 -15.65 1.38
C GLU A 39 -9.38 -15.91 1.66
N PRO A 40 -8.50 -14.94 1.40
CA PRO A 40 -7.07 -15.11 1.67
C PRO A 40 -6.80 -15.20 3.18
N PRO A 41 -5.84 -16.05 3.60
CA PRO A 41 -5.38 -16.10 4.98
C PRO A 41 -4.67 -14.79 5.34
N ARG A 42 -4.75 -14.39 6.62
CA ARG A 42 -4.19 -13.12 7.12
C ARG A 42 -3.15 -13.31 8.22
N GLY A 43 -3.16 -14.45 8.90
CA GLY A 43 -2.22 -14.85 9.93
C GLY A 43 -1.20 -15.86 9.42
N ASP A 44 -0.42 -16.38 10.36
CA ASP A 44 0.62 -17.38 10.14
C ASP A 44 0.15 -18.83 10.40
N THR A 45 -1.03 -18.98 11.01
CA THR A 45 -1.51 -20.26 11.52
C THR A 45 -2.88 -20.61 10.93
N LEU A 46 -2.95 -21.77 10.27
CA LEU A 46 -4.17 -22.37 9.74
C LEU A 46 -4.49 -23.65 10.49
N LEU A 47 -5.75 -23.83 10.87
CA LEU A 47 -6.21 -25.01 11.60
C LEU A 47 -7.17 -25.82 10.72
N LEU A 48 -6.88 -27.11 10.53
CA LEU A 48 -7.78 -28.03 9.84
C LEU A 48 -8.57 -28.83 10.88
N GLU A 49 -9.85 -28.52 11.00
CA GLU A 49 -10.80 -29.23 11.85
C GLU A 49 -11.43 -30.39 11.07
N ILE A 50 -11.27 -31.60 11.61
CA ILE A 50 -11.80 -32.83 11.02
C ILE A 50 -12.77 -33.44 12.02
N ASP A 51 -14.06 -33.42 11.68
CA ASP A 51 -15.03 -34.29 12.34
C ASP A 51 -14.93 -35.68 11.70
N ASN A 52 -14.34 -36.61 12.45
CA ASN A 52 -14.08 -37.97 12.00
C ASN A 52 -15.20 -38.96 12.39
N GLY A 53 -16.17 -38.54 13.21
CA GLY A 53 -17.17 -39.43 13.82
C GLY A 53 -16.52 -40.67 14.43
N ASP A 54 -17.02 -41.86 14.06
CA ASP A 54 -16.52 -43.17 14.52
C ASP A 54 -15.51 -43.82 13.56
N ASN A 55 -14.91 -43.05 12.65
CA ASN A 55 -13.89 -43.58 11.73
C ASN A 55 -12.52 -43.66 12.41
N ALA A 56 -11.66 -44.54 11.90
CA ALA A 56 -10.26 -44.61 12.31
C ALA A 56 -9.53 -43.26 12.13
N PRO A 57 -8.55 -42.90 12.98
CA PRO A 57 -7.82 -41.64 12.87
C PRO A 57 -7.21 -41.43 11.49
N LEU A 58 -7.37 -40.22 10.94
CA LEU A 58 -6.80 -39.87 9.64
C LEU A 58 -5.30 -39.57 9.77
N THR A 59 -4.45 -40.34 9.08
CA THR A 59 -3.02 -40.04 8.97
C THR A 59 -2.78 -39.00 7.87
N VAL A 60 -2.36 -37.79 8.24
CA VAL A 60 -2.01 -36.73 7.29
C VAL A 60 -0.54 -36.86 6.91
N GLY A 61 -0.26 -37.31 5.67
CA GLY A 61 1.11 -37.49 5.21
C GLY A 61 1.82 -36.20 4.80
N SER A 62 1.15 -35.32 4.06
CA SER A 62 1.70 -34.01 3.67
C SER A 62 0.61 -32.98 3.44
N PHE A 63 0.95 -31.70 3.64
CA PHE A 63 0.09 -30.56 3.35
C PHE A 63 0.80 -29.62 2.36
N LYS A 64 0.08 -29.15 1.34
CA LYS A 64 0.59 -28.19 0.36
C LYS A 64 -0.40 -27.05 0.21
N ALA A 65 0.06 -25.83 0.45
CA ALA A 65 -0.68 -24.62 0.14
C ALA A 65 -0.26 -24.08 -1.22
N HIS A 66 -1.23 -23.70 -2.04
CA HIS A 66 -1.00 -23.04 -3.32
C HIS A 66 -1.57 -21.63 -3.20
N TYR A 67 -0.73 -20.62 -3.37
CA TYR A 67 -1.14 -19.22 -3.37
C TYR A 67 -0.55 -18.51 -4.58
N ARG A 68 -1.18 -17.42 -4.99
CA ARG A 68 -0.66 -16.59 -6.06
C ARG A 68 0.41 -15.67 -5.48
N SER A 69 1.65 -15.83 -5.94
CA SER A 69 2.70 -14.85 -5.70
C SER A 69 2.61 -13.75 -6.77
N TYR A 70 2.85 -12.50 -6.37
CA TYR A 70 3.03 -11.39 -7.29
C TYR A 70 4.50 -11.00 -7.26
N GLU A 71 5.14 -11.01 -8.43
CA GLU A 71 6.53 -10.57 -8.59
C GLU A 71 6.56 -9.24 -9.34
N LEU A 72 7.35 -8.29 -8.84
CA LEU A 72 7.61 -7.02 -9.52
C LEU A 72 8.91 -7.15 -10.30
N VAL A 73 8.81 -7.10 -11.63
CA VAL A 73 9.96 -7.10 -12.52
C VAL A 73 10.18 -5.67 -13.02
N PHE A 74 11.40 -5.16 -12.88
CA PHE A 74 11.77 -3.82 -13.29
C PHE A 74 13.21 -3.77 -13.81
N LYS A 75 13.50 -2.74 -14.61
CA LYS A 75 14.84 -2.37 -15.04
C LYS A 75 15.26 -1.09 -14.33
N SER A 76 16.46 -1.04 -13.78
CA SER A 76 17.01 0.15 -13.13
C SER A 76 18.51 0.29 -13.41
N SER A 77 18.99 1.54 -13.38
CA SER A 77 20.42 1.81 -13.20
C SER A 77 20.88 1.34 -11.81
N PRO A 78 22.18 1.04 -11.62
CA PRO A 78 22.72 0.71 -10.30
C PRO A 78 22.43 1.82 -9.28
N GLY A 79 21.98 1.45 -8.08
CA GLY A 79 21.69 2.39 -7.01
C GLY A 79 20.66 1.89 -6.01
N ALA A 80 20.39 2.71 -4.99
CA ALA A 80 19.33 2.43 -4.02
C ALA A 80 17.95 2.63 -4.67
N LEU A 81 17.05 1.67 -4.46
CA LEU A 81 15.71 1.66 -5.01
C LEU A 81 14.68 1.68 -3.87
N TRP A 82 13.59 2.42 -4.10
CA TRP A 82 12.49 2.55 -3.15
C TRP A 82 11.19 2.15 -3.82
N LEU A 83 10.45 1.23 -3.19
CA LEU A 83 9.12 0.82 -3.63
C LEU A 83 8.06 1.60 -2.83
N TYR A 84 7.38 2.51 -3.51
CA TYR A 84 6.28 3.28 -2.92
C TYR A 84 4.93 2.65 -3.28
N TYR A 85 4.08 2.40 -2.28
CA TYR A 85 2.75 1.79 -2.47
C TYR A 85 1.72 2.37 -1.49
N GLY A 86 0.45 2.00 -1.68
CA GLY A 86 -0.63 2.34 -0.76
C GLY A 86 -1.22 3.74 -0.90
N ARG A 87 -1.07 4.38 -2.07
CA ARG A 87 -1.72 5.67 -2.39
C ARG A 87 -2.89 5.46 -3.35
N PRO A 88 -4.15 5.40 -2.86
CA PRO A 88 -5.33 5.13 -3.70
C PRO A 88 -5.58 6.16 -4.79
N GLU A 89 -5.15 7.41 -4.58
CA GLU A 89 -5.37 8.52 -5.49
C GLU A 89 -4.28 8.64 -6.56
N ALA A 90 -3.24 7.80 -6.52
CA ALA A 90 -2.22 7.79 -7.56
C ALA A 90 -2.79 7.22 -8.86
N SER A 91 -2.63 7.94 -9.97
CA SER A 91 -2.97 7.41 -11.28
C SER A 91 -2.08 6.22 -11.62
N PHE A 92 -2.66 5.19 -12.24
CA PHE A 92 -1.88 4.08 -12.77
C PHE A 92 -1.02 4.57 -13.93
N PRO A 93 0.31 4.43 -13.87
CA PRO A 93 1.13 4.73 -15.02
C PRO A 93 0.86 3.69 -16.12
N VAL A 94 0.64 4.16 -17.34
CA VAL A 94 0.47 3.31 -18.52
C VAL A 94 1.82 3.22 -19.22
N TYR A 95 2.43 2.04 -19.17
CA TYR A 95 3.68 1.76 -19.85
C TYR A 95 3.43 0.82 -21.03
N ASP A 96 4.13 1.02 -22.13
CA ASP A 96 4.19 0.03 -23.20
C ASP A 96 5.19 -1.07 -22.83
N ALA A 97 4.67 -2.15 -22.25
CA ALA A 97 5.48 -3.29 -21.83
C ALA A 97 6.17 -4.00 -23.01
N ALA A 98 5.65 -3.86 -24.25
CA ALA A 98 6.24 -4.49 -25.42
C ALA A 98 7.64 -3.90 -25.72
N MET A 99 7.87 -2.62 -25.41
CA MET A 99 9.16 -1.96 -25.64
C MET A 99 10.31 -2.53 -24.81
N VAL A 100 10.01 -3.13 -23.66
CA VAL A 100 11.03 -3.64 -22.71
C VAL A 100 10.99 -5.16 -22.55
N ALA A 101 10.07 -5.85 -23.23
CA ALA A 101 9.82 -7.27 -23.05
C ALA A 101 11.05 -8.13 -23.39
N ASP A 102 11.63 -7.95 -24.58
CA ASP A 102 12.77 -8.76 -25.03
C ASP A 102 13.99 -8.59 -24.12
N GLU A 103 14.27 -7.35 -23.71
CA GLU A 103 15.38 -7.04 -22.81
C GLU A 103 15.16 -7.63 -21.40
N LEU A 104 13.95 -7.51 -20.85
CA LEU A 104 13.61 -8.09 -19.54
C LEU A 104 13.60 -9.62 -19.54
N LEU A 105 13.25 -10.24 -20.67
CA LEU A 105 13.22 -11.69 -20.82
C LEU A 105 14.61 -12.29 -21.03
N ALA A 106 15.50 -11.56 -21.74
CA ALA A 106 16.88 -11.98 -21.97
C ALA A 106 17.83 -11.67 -20.79
N ALA A 107 17.49 -10.68 -19.96
CA ALA A 107 18.32 -10.29 -18.82
C ALA A 107 18.37 -11.37 -17.73
N GLN A 108 19.54 -11.50 -17.10
CA GLN A 108 19.68 -12.29 -15.88
C GLN A 108 18.88 -11.63 -14.76
N LYS A 109 17.96 -12.38 -14.16
CA LYS A 109 17.08 -11.92 -13.10
C LYS A 109 17.76 -12.18 -11.76
N ASP A 110 18.22 -11.11 -11.12
CA ASP A 110 18.72 -11.18 -9.76
C ASP A 110 17.55 -10.96 -8.78
N GLY A 111 17.33 -11.93 -7.90
CA GLY A 111 16.32 -11.84 -6.86
C GLY A 111 16.73 -10.78 -5.84
N VAL A 112 15.88 -9.77 -5.66
CA VAL A 112 16.06 -8.74 -4.62
C VAL A 112 14.93 -8.85 -3.61
N ALA A 113 15.27 -8.96 -2.34
CA ALA A 113 14.30 -8.85 -1.25
C ALA A 113 14.05 -7.36 -0.94
N VAL A 114 12.78 -7.00 -0.77
CA VAL A 114 12.41 -5.66 -0.29
C VAL A 114 12.83 -5.55 1.17
N GLY A 115 13.41 -4.40 1.54
CA GLY A 115 13.73 -4.08 2.92
C GLY A 115 12.48 -3.94 3.81
N PRO A 116 12.64 -3.65 5.11
CA PRO A 116 11.51 -3.41 6.01
C PRO A 116 10.63 -2.25 5.51
N GLU A 117 9.32 -2.39 5.68
CA GLU A 117 8.35 -1.33 5.35
C GLU A 117 8.62 -0.09 6.21
N GLU A 118 8.82 1.06 5.55
CA GLU A 118 8.88 2.35 6.22
C GLU A 118 7.60 3.14 5.96
N LYS A 119 6.88 3.48 7.04
CA LYS A 119 5.76 4.41 6.95
C LYS A 119 6.29 5.79 6.64
N LEU A 120 6.08 6.24 5.41
CA LEU A 120 6.35 7.62 5.03
C LEU A 120 5.60 8.56 5.97
N LYS A 121 6.35 9.32 6.77
CA LYS A 121 5.80 10.48 7.47
C LYS A 121 5.16 11.35 6.39
N ARG A 122 3.92 11.78 6.61
CA ARG A 122 3.21 12.70 5.72
C ARG A 122 4.07 13.95 5.63
N GLY A 123 4.95 13.97 4.62
CA GLY A 123 5.89 15.05 4.38
C GLY A 123 5.08 16.33 4.32
N TRP A 124 5.55 17.34 5.03
CA TRP A 124 4.99 18.67 4.96
C TRP A 124 4.82 19.03 3.49
N GLY A 125 3.57 19.03 3.03
CA GLY A 125 3.26 18.93 1.61
C GLY A 125 3.88 20.09 0.84
N PHE A 126 4.81 19.77 -0.07
CA PHE A 126 5.23 20.62 -1.18
C PHE A 126 4.07 20.76 -2.20
N GLY A 127 2.92 21.24 -1.73
CA GLY A 127 1.67 21.31 -2.48
C GLY A 127 0.56 22.12 -1.81
N ARG A 128 0.76 22.59 -0.57
CA ARG A 128 0.07 23.80 -0.10
C ARG A 128 0.96 24.97 -0.50
N SER A 129 0.44 25.91 -1.27
CA SER A 129 1.21 27.12 -1.60
C SER A 129 1.86 27.65 -0.33
N ALA A 130 3.17 27.88 -0.40
CA ALA A 130 3.96 28.41 0.70
C ALA A 130 3.63 29.90 0.98
N THR A 131 2.39 30.30 0.78
CA THR A 131 1.82 31.57 1.24
C THR A 131 1.18 31.33 2.61
N GLY A 132 1.99 30.89 3.57
CA GLY A 132 1.61 30.89 4.98
C GLY A 132 1.35 32.33 5.47
N PRO A 133 0.74 32.51 6.65
CA PRO A 133 0.41 33.84 7.18
C PRO A 133 1.62 34.78 7.27
N LEU A 134 2.83 34.23 7.42
CA LEU A 134 4.07 35.00 7.42
C LEU A 134 4.36 35.71 6.08
N PHE A 135 4.07 35.05 4.95
CA PHE A 135 4.23 35.64 3.61
C PHE A 135 3.30 36.85 3.46
N TRP A 136 2.03 36.70 3.87
CA TRP A 136 1.07 37.79 3.84
C TRP A 136 1.43 38.93 4.79
N ALA A 137 1.94 38.62 5.99
CA ALA A 137 2.42 39.63 6.93
C ALA A 137 3.58 40.45 6.34
N VAL A 138 4.56 39.78 5.71
CA VAL A 138 5.68 40.46 5.02
C VAL A 138 5.19 41.26 3.82
N LEU A 139 4.27 40.73 3.02
CA LEU A 139 3.70 41.44 1.87
C LEU A 139 2.96 42.71 2.29
N ILE A 140 2.13 42.63 3.34
CA ILE A 140 1.43 43.79 3.92
C ILE A 140 2.43 44.83 4.43
N LEU A 141 3.47 44.40 5.14
CA LEU A 141 4.51 45.28 5.66
C LEU A 141 5.22 46.04 4.53
N VAL A 142 5.68 45.33 3.50
CA VAL A 142 6.38 45.91 2.33
C VAL A 142 5.47 46.89 1.59
N THR A 143 4.20 46.51 1.39
CA THR A 143 3.22 47.37 0.72
C THR A 143 2.96 48.65 1.51
N ALA A 144 2.79 48.55 2.83
CA ALA A 144 2.61 49.71 3.70
C ALA A 144 3.84 50.63 3.71
N ALA A 145 5.05 50.06 3.72
CA ALA A 145 6.29 50.83 3.64
C ALA A 145 6.42 51.59 2.31
N LEU A 146 6.07 50.96 1.19
CA LEU A 146 6.06 51.60 -0.12
C LEU A 146 5.02 52.73 -0.20
N LEU A 147 3.80 52.50 0.30
CA LEU A 147 2.77 53.54 0.35
C LEU A 147 3.22 54.74 1.19
N PHE A 148 3.86 54.49 2.34
CA PHE A 148 4.41 55.54 3.18
C PHE A 148 5.53 56.32 2.48
N ALA A 149 6.42 55.62 1.78
CA ALA A 149 7.49 56.26 0.99
C ALA A 149 6.91 57.13 -0.12
N VAL A 150 5.89 56.66 -0.85
CA VAL A 150 5.20 57.43 -1.89
C VAL A 150 4.52 58.67 -1.30
N GLN A 151 3.80 58.53 -0.18
CA GLN A 151 3.19 59.68 0.50
C GLN A 151 4.23 60.71 0.96
N ARG A 152 5.41 60.25 1.40
CA ARG A 152 6.50 61.11 1.84
C ARG A 152 7.22 61.81 0.68
N LEU A 153 7.21 61.21 -0.52
CA LEU A 153 7.87 61.74 -1.72
C LEU A 153 6.96 62.64 -2.55
N LEU A 154 5.65 62.63 -2.31
CA LEU A 154 4.71 63.57 -2.92
C LEU A 154 4.84 64.94 -2.22
N PRO A 155 5.25 66.01 -2.93
CA PRO A 155 5.30 67.34 -2.35
C PRO A 155 3.89 67.79 -1.95
N GLU A 156 3.76 68.46 -0.79
CA GLU A 156 2.48 69.09 -0.44
C GLU A 156 2.07 70.05 -1.55
N SER A 157 0.84 69.89 -2.06
CA SER A 157 0.29 70.80 -3.06
C SER A 157 0.27 72.21 -2.47
N PRO A 158 0.86 73.21 -3.16
CA PRO A 158 0.84 74.58 -2.70
C PRO A 158 -0.59 74.98 -2.38
N LYS A 159 -0.84 75.42 -1.14
CA LYS A 159 -2.12 75.99 -0.74
C LYS A 159 -2.35 77.23 -1.61
N GLU A 160 -3.27 77.10 -2.56
CA GLU A 160 -3.72 78.21 -3.38
C GLU A 160 -4.64 79.08 -2.51
N ASN A 161 -4.06 80.17 -2.01
CA ASN A 161 -4.78 81.18 -1.24
C ASN A 161 -5.60 82.00 -2.23
N ARG A 162 -6.94 81.93 -2.15
CA ARG A 162 -7.84 82.89 -2.77
C ARG A 162 -8.89 83.36 -1.77
#